data_AF-A0A9D3XGT7-F1
#
_entry.id   AF-A0A9D3XGT7-F1
#
_cell.length_a   1.000
_cell.length_b   1.000
_cell.length_c   1.000
_cell.angle_alpha   90.00
_cell.angle_beta   90.00
_cell.angle_gamma   90.00
#
_symmetry.space_group_name_H-M   'P 1'
#
loop_
_entity.id
_entity.type
_entity.pdbx_description
1 polymer ?
#
loop_
_entity_poly.entity_id
_entity_poly.type
_entity_poly.pdbx_seq_one_letter_code
_entity_poly.pdbx_strand_id
1 'polypeptide(L)'
;MSWRELLPPSLVILAGLIGILLLCVTTKDVQNPPRCKYGIVVDAGPSRTTLFIYQWSASKENNTGVISEHGSCAVQGPGISNYSGSPEEAGNSLKPCLGQAMKEIPEEQHDQTPIYLGATAGTRLLNLISPTVSDTLLAAVTATLKSYPFDFQGAEILSSQNEGVFGWVTVNYLLENFIKYGWIGRWSHSRKGTVGVMTIGGASTRVTFKIKERSTDPKNEVTLRLYGQEHRVCTHHFLCYGTDQLRKRLLLKAIQDHGYVRDVSNPCWPLSYSRAVRFGSVHDGPCTGSNGSLRTPTCEDVFHVTGSSNSSACRKLMGSLFDSSLFCGFSQCSPNGVFQPNITRFQVISEALDLVKKMTPSTDLGQAVDSFCGLSMEEVTVS
;
A
#
# COMPACT_ATOMS: atom_id res chain seq x y z
N MET A 1 66.61 28.10 3.10
CA MET A 1 66.06 28.12 4.48
C MET A 1 65.85 26.69 4.92
N SER A 2 66.46 26.31 6.06
CA SER A 2 66.30 24.97 6.63
C SER A 2 64.87 24.81 7.15
N TRP A 3 64.28 23.62 7.00
CA TRP A 3 62.95 23.26 7.57
C TRP A 3 62.82 23.62 9.06
N ARG A 4 63.94 23.63 9.79
CA ARG A 4 64.02 24.04 11.20
C ARG A 4 63.69 25.52 11.44
N GLU A 5 63.90 26.39 10.46
CA GLU A 5 63.60 27.83 10.56
C GLU A 5 62.17 28.18 10.14
N LEU A 6 61.52 27.30 9.36
CA LEU A 6 60.13 27.48 8.92
C LEU A 6 59.12 26.83 9.88
N LEU A 7 59.53 25.83 10.65
CA LEU A 7 58.71 25.13 11.64
C LEU A 7 58.06 26.06 12.69
N PRO A 8 58.80 26.95 13.38
CA PRO A 8 58.23 27.83 14.39
C PRO A 8 57.14 28.78 13.85
N PRO A 9 57.36 29.54 12.75
CA PRO A 9 56.33 30.42 12.23
C PRO A 9 55.12 29.64 11.66
N SER A 10 55.34 28.45 11.10
CA SER A 10 54.24 27.59 10.63
C SER A 10 53.32 27.14 11.76
N LEU A 11 53.89 26.76 12.91
CA LEU A 11 53.13 26.36 14.10
C LEU A 11 52.34 27.53 14.69
N VAL A 12 52.91 28.73 14.70
CA VAL A 12 52.23 29.94 15.18
C VAL A 12 51.07 30.33 14.26
N ILE A 13 51.25 30.22 12.94
CA ILE A 13 50.17 30.46 11.96
C ILE A 13 49.08 29.41 12.13
N LEU A 14 49.42 28.13 12.29
CA LEU A 14 48.44 27.06 12.50
C LEU A 14 47.67 27.26 13.80
N ALA A 15 48.35 27.61 14.90
CA ALA A 15 47.71 27.91 16.18
C ALA A 15 46.80 29.15 16.08
N GLY A 16 47.23 30.20 15.36
CA GLY A 16 46.42 31.38 15.08
C GLY A 16 45.18 31.06 14.26
N LEU A 17 45.30 30.23 13.22
CA LEU A 17 44.19 29.76 12.42
C LEU A 17 43.21 28.89 13.23
N ILE A 18 43.71 28.00 14.08
CA ILE A 18 42.88 27.19 14.99
C ILE A 18 42.18 28.10 16.01
N GLY A 19 42.88 29.09 16.57
CA GLY A 19 42.30 30.06 17.49
C GLY A 19 41.21 30.92 16.85
N ILE A 20 41.44 31.40 15.63
CA ILE A 20 40.43 32.12 14.83
C ILE A 20 39.26 31.19 14.50
N LEU A 21 39.51 29.93 14.12
CA LEU A 21 38.46 28.95 13.86
C LEU A 21 37.59 28.73 15.11
N LEU A 22 38.22 28.57 16.28
CA LEU A 22 37.53 28.39 17.56
C LEU A 22 36.79 29.66 18.04
N LEU A 23 37.28 30.86 17.69
CA LEU A 23 36.62 32.13 17.97
C LEU A 23 35.49 32.45 16.97
N CYS A 24 35.61 32.01 15.72
CA CYS A 24 34.62 32.17 14.67
C CYS A 24 33.51 31.11 14.74
N VAL A 25 33.79 29.91 15.25
CA VAL A 25 32.76 28.91 15.57
C VAL A 25 32.09 29.37 16.86
N THR A 26 31.02 30.14 16.71
CA THR A 26 30.25 30.57 17.87
C THR A 26 29.69 29.34 18.57
N THR A 27 29.65 29.32 19.91
CA THR A 27 28.98 28.25 20.68
C THR A 27 27.50 28.09 20.33
N LYS A 28 26.93 29.02 19.56
CA LYS A 28 25.60 28.95 18.95
C LYS A 28 25.53 28.01 17.73
N ASP A 29 26.67 27.67 17.11
CA ASP A 29 26.76 26.72 15.98
C ASP A 29 26.87 25.26 16.46
N VAL A 30 27.12 25.03 17.75
CA VAL A 30 26.81 23.75 18.40
C VAL A 30 25.30 23.74 18.66
N GLN A 31 24.51 23.63 17.59
CA GLN A 31 23.10 23.29 17.74
C GLN A 31 23.06 21.96 18.51
N ASN A 32 22.48 21.98 19.71
CA ASN A 32 21.98 20.74 20.32
C ASN A 32 21.28 19.94 19.22
N PRO A 33 21.52 18.62 19.10
CA PRO A 33 20.92 17.82 18.04
C PRO A 33 19.43 18.16 17.99
N PRO A 34 18.89 18.49 16.79
CA PRO A 34 17.54 18.99 16.68
C PRO A 34 16.60 18.02 17.39
N ARG A 35 15.85 18.50 18.39
CA ARG A 35 14.97 17.66 19.19
C ARG A 35 14.04 16.90 18.24
N CYS A 36 14.25 15.60 18.12
CA CYS A 36 13.38 14.73 17.34
C CYS A 36 12.00 14.71 18.00
N LYS A 37 10.96 14.70 17.16
CA LYS A 37 9.57 14.47 17.53
C LYS A 37 9.16 13.11 17.00
N TYR A 38 8.18 12.50 17.66
CA TYR A 38 7.69 11.17 17.33
C TYR A 38 6.20 11.22 17.02
N GLY A 39 5.69 10.19 16.36
CA GLY A 39 4.26 9.96 16.12
C GLY A 39 4.00 8.48 15.91
N ILE A 40 2.86 8.00 16.40
CA ILE A 40 2.47 6.59 16.35
C ILE A 40 1.22 6.43 15.48
N VAL A 41 1.25 5.46 14.57
CA VAL A 41 0.09 5.06 13.78
C VAL A 41 -0.14 3.57 13.96
N VAL A 42 -1.33 3.20 14.43
CA VAL A 42 -1.79 1.82 14.52
C VAL A 42 -2.65 1.52 13.29
N ASP A 43 -2.08 0.80 12.33
CA ASP A 43 -2.79 0.29 11.15
C ASP A 43 -3.51 -1.00 11.53
N ALA A 44 -4.83 -0.90 11.68
CA ALA A 44 -5.71 -2.01 12.01
C ALA A 44 -6.31 -2.61 10.72
N GLY A 45 -5.49 -3.44 10.08
CA GLY A 45 -5.83 -4.23 8.90
C GLY A 45 -6.80 -5.40 9.18
N PRO A 46 -7.40 -6.00 8.14
CA PRO A 46 -8.32 -7.13 8.29
C PRO A 46 -7.62 -8.40 8.83
N SER A 47 -6.38 -8.64 8.40
CA SER A 47 -5.63 -9.86 8.75
C SER A 47 -4.68 -9.67 9.93
N ARG A 48 -4.16 -8.45 10.12
CA ARG A 48 -3.19 -8.12 11.17
C ARG A 48 -3.31 -6.66 11.56
N THR A 49 -2.83 -6.34 12.75
CA THR A 49 -2.63 -4.96 13.21
C THR A 49 -1.13 -4.69 13.29
N THR A 50 -0.68 -3.50 12.86
CA THR A 50 0.73 -3.10 12.95
C THR A 50 0.84 -1.69 13.52
N LEU A 51 1.69 -1.52 14.52
CA LEU A 51 2.02 -0.22 15.10
C LEU A 51 3.30 0.29 14.45
N PHE A 52 3.25 1.49 13.90
CA PHE A 52 4.40 2.20 13.33
C PHE A 52 4.75 3.39 14.19
N ILE A 53 6.05 3.58 14.43
CA ILE A 53 6.62 4.73 15.11
C ILE A 53 7.39 5.52 14.07
N TYR A 54 7.01 6.77 13.88
CA TYR A 54 7.68 7.71 13.00
C TYR A 54 8.43 8.74 13.83
N GLN A 55 9.53 9.25 13.27
CA GLN A 55 10.31 10.35 13.85
C GLN A 55 10.62 11.43 12.82
N TRP A 56 10.71 12.68 13.26
CA TRP A 56 11.13 13.81 12.44
C TRP A 56 11.84 14.88 13.27
N SER A 57 12.66 15.72 12.62
CA SER A 57 13.20 16.93 13.26
C SER A 57 12.06 17.90 13.59
N ALA A 58 12.12 18.61 14.71
CA ALA A 58 11.12 19.63 15.05
C ALA A 58 10.92 20.71 13.96
N SER A 59 11.91 20.91 13.08
CA SER A 59 11.77 21.78 11.91
C SER A 59 10.80 21.19 10.87
N LYS A 60 9.80 21.99 10.47
CA LYS A 60 8.81 21.64 9.43
C LYS A 60 9.07 22.46 8.17
N GLU A 61 8.89 21.84 7.00
CA GLU A 61 8.91 22.51 5.70
C GLU A 61 7.48 22.90 5.33
N ASN A 62 7.15 24.20 5.33
CA ASN A 62 5.80 24.71 5.03
C ASN A 62 4.67 23.99 5.80
N ASN A 63 4.88 23.80 7.11
CA ASN A 63 3.99 23.08 8.04
C ASN A 63 3.92 21.55 7.86
N THR A 64 4.67 20.96 6.94
CA THR A 64 4.77 19.50 6.77
C THR A 64 6.14 19.01 7.24
N GLY A 65 6.15 18.02 8.14
CA GLY A 65 7.39 17.43 8.65
C GLY A 65 8.00 16.44 7.66
N VAL A 66 9.32 16.31 7.69
CA VAL A 66 10.03 15.25 6.97
C VAL A 66 10.22 14.08 7.92
N ILE A 67 9.43 13.04 7.71
CA ILE A 67 9.32 11.87 8.59
C ILE A 67 10.20 10.71 8.12
N SER A 68 10.67 9.92 9.07
CA SER A 68 11.31 8.63 8.84
C SER A 68 10.65 7.60 9.74
N GLU A 69 10.58 6.34 9.31
CA GLU A 69 10.20 5.26 10.20
C GLU A 69 11.32 5.07 11.24
N HIS A 70 10.96 5.10 12.52
CA HIS A 70 11.85 4.83 13.64
C HIS A 70 11.80 3.34 14.01
N GLY A 71 10.59 2.77 14.03
CA GLY A 71 10.36 1.38 14.38
C GLY A 71 8.95 0.93 14.04
N SER A 72 8.73 -0.39 14.06
CA SER A 72 7.41 -0.98 13.88
C SER A 72 7.25 -2.26 14.69
N CYS A 73 6.01 -2.55 15.07
CA CYS A 73 5.64 -3.73 15.85
C CYS A 73 4.39 -4.39 15.24
N ALA A 74 4.54 -5.63 14.78
CA ALA A 74 3.43 -6.45 14.34
C ALA A 74 2.71 -7.01 15.57
N VAL A 75 1.45 -6.63 15.75
CA VAL A 75 0.61 -7.14 16.85
C VAL A 75 0.38 -8.64 16.64
N GLN A 76 0.53 -9.41 17.72
CA GLN A 76 0.27 -10.85 17.68
C GLN A 76 -1.23 -11.11 17.62
N GLY A 77 -1.63 -12.02 16.72
CA GLY A 77 -3.02 -12.39 16.51
C GLY A 77 -3.63 -11.80 15.23
N PRO A 78 -4.95 -11.98 15.04
CA PRO A 78 -5.66 -11.48 13.87
C PRO A 78 -5.88 -9.96 13.93
N GLY A 79 -6.37 -9.38 12.83
CA GLY A 79 -6.81 -7.97 12.80
C GLY A 79 -7.97 -7.70 13.77
N ILE A 80 -8.10 -6.46 14.25
CA ILE A 80 -9.02 -6.10 15.33
C ILE A 80 -10.48 -6.51 15.08
N SER A 81 -10.93 -6.52 13.82
CA SER A 81 -12.31 -6.88 13.46
C SER A 81 -12.66 -8.33 13.80
N ASN A 82 -11.66 -9.21 13.97
CA ASN A 82 -11.86 -10.61 14.33
C ASN A 82 -12.15 -10.81 15.83
N TYR A 83 -12.00 -9.75 16.64
CA TYR A 83 -12.37 -9.73 18.06
C TYR A 83 -13.80 -9.20 18.28
N SER A 84 -14.67 -9.26 17.26
CA SER A 84 -16.06 -8.80 17.36
C SER A 84 -16.85 -9.50 18.46
N GLY A 85 -16.49 -10.74 18.82
CA GLY A 85 -17.07 -11.48 19.94
C GLY A 85 -16.44 -11.19 21.31
N SER A 86 -15.28 -10.51 21.33
CA SER A 86 -14.53 -10.17 22.54
C SER A 86 -13.79 -8.83 22.39
N PRO A 87 -14.50 -7.69 22.33
CA PRO A 87 -13.92 -6.36 22.08
C PRO A 87 -12.74 -5.99 22.99
N GLU A 88 -12.79 -6.34 24.28
CA GLU A 88 -11.71 -6.09 25.24
C GLU A 88 -10.39 -6.77 24.84
N GLU A 89 -10.45 -7.95 24.22
CA GLU A 89 -9.26 -8.64 23.73
C GLU A 89 -8.61 -7.93 22.55
N ALA A 90 -9.39 -7.18 21.76
CA ALA A 90 -8.83 -6.32 20.72
C ALA A 90 -7.91 -5.25 21.32
N GLY A 91 -8.35 -4.61 22.41
CA GLY A 91 -7.54 -3.67 23.18
C GLY A 91 -6.31 -4.36 23.80
N ASN A 92 -6.50 -5.47 24.50
CA ASN A 92 -5.41 -6.23 25.13
C ASN A 92 -4.32 -6.65 24.12
N SER A 93 -4.70 -7.00 22.89
CA SER A 93 -3.76 -7.37 21.83
C SER A 93 -2.74 -6.26 21.53
N LEU A 94 -3.08 -4.98 21.73
CA LEU A 94 -2.21 -3.84 21.43
C LEU A 94 -1.14 -3.60 22.50
N LYS A 95 -1.36 -4.07 23.74
CA LYS A 95 -0.52 -3.76 24.90
C LYS A 95 0.96 -4.11 24.72
N PRO A 96 1.34 -5.26 24.12
CA PRO A 96 2.75 -5.58 23.88
C PRO A 96 3.45 -4.54 22.99
N CYS A 97 2.82 -4.15 21.86
CA CYS A 97 3.39 -3.16 20.95
C CYS A 97 3.38 -1.74 21.53
N LEU A 98 2.35 -1.37 22.31
CA LEU A 98 2.34 -0.10 23.03
C LEU A 98 3.44 -0.04 24.10
N GLY A 99 3.68 -1.17 24.79
CA GLY A 99 4.79 -1.31 25.73
C GLY A 99 6.17 -1.23 25.06
N GLN A 100 6.31 -1.71 23.83
CA GLN A 100 7.51 -1.51 23.02
C GLN A 100 7.68 -0.04 22.65
N ALA A 101 6.62 0.64 22.20
CA ALA A 101 6.68 2.05 21.84
C ALA A 101 7.11 2.95 23.03
N MET A 102 6.65 2.66 24.25
CA MET A 102 7.11 3.38 25.45
C MET A 102 8.61 3.21 25.73
N LYS A 103 9.22 2.10 25.31
CA LYS A 103 10.66 1.85 25.48
C LYS A 103 11.51 2.51 24.39
N GLU A 104 10.97 2.62 23.18
CA GLU A 104 11.67 3.21 22.04
C GLU A 104 11.61 4.75 22.05
N ILE A 105 10.50 5.32 22.51
CA ILE A 105 10.32 6.77 22.58
C ILE A 105 10.79 7.28 23.95
N PRO A 106 11.61 8.34 24.02
CA PRO A 106 12.02 8.94 25.30
C PRO A 106 10.82 9.36 26.16
N GLU A 107 10.90 9.12 27.47
CA GLU A 107 9.81 9.36 28.43
C GLU A 107 9.30 10.82 28.39
N GLU A 108 10.22 11.78 28.25
CA GLU A 108 9.92 13.21 28.13
C GLU A 108 9.24 13.61 26.81
N GLN A 109 9.04 12.67 25.88
CA GLN A 109 8.34 12.88 24.63
C GLN A 109 6.97 12.19 24.59
N HIS A 110 6.61 11.34 25.57
CA HIS A 110 5.39 10.52 25.51
C HIS A 110 4.15 11.39 25.39
N ASP A 111 3.98 12.37 26.29
CA ASP A 111 2.80 13.24 26.39
C ASP A 111 2.53 14.11 25.15
N GLN A 112 3.54 14.35 24.33
CA GLN A 112 3.45 15.13 23.09
C GLN A 112 3.57 14.28 21.82
N THR A 113 3.68 12.95 21.96
CA THR A 113 3.73 12.02 20.82
C THR A 113 2.31 11.64 20.44
N PRO A 114 1.78 12.10 19.30
CA PRO A 114 0.43 11.76 18.88
C PRO A 114 0.31 10.28 18.52
N ILE A 115 -0.79 9.66 18.93
CA ILE A 115 -1.16 8.30 18.55
C ILE A 115 -2.52 8.27 17.84
N TYR A 116 -2.54 7.65 16.68
CA TYR A 116 -3.73 7.44 15.86
C TYR A 116 -3.96 5.95 15.65
N LEU A 117 -5.23 5.51 15.58
CA LEU A 117 -5.60 4.20 15.07
C LEU A 117 -6.46 4.35 13.82
N GLY A 118 -6.06 3.67 12.76
CA GLY A 118 -6.79 3.60 11.52
C GLY A 118 -7.28 2.19 11.23
N ALA A 119 -8.57 1.94 11.35
CA ALA A 119 -9.18 0.65 11.01
C ALA A 119 -9.63 0.64 9.54
N THR A 120 -9.34 -0.44 8.82
CA THR A 120 -9.55 -0.50 7.35
C THR A 120 -10.68 -1.46 6.96
N ALA A 121 -10.49 -2.29 5.93
CA ALA A 121 -11.54 -3.06 5.27
C ALA A 121 -12.29 -4.01 6.21
N GLY A 122 -11.58 -4.66 7.15
CA GLY A 122 -12.18 -5.60 8.09
C GLY A 122 -13.21 -4.94 8.98
N THR A 123 -12.85 -3.82 9.60
CA THR A 123 -13.77 -3.07 10.48
C THR A 123 -14.85 -2.34 9.69
N ARG A 124 -14.58 -1.87 8.46
CA ARG A 124 -15.64 -1.37 7.56
C ARG A 124 -16.72 -2.43 7.33
N LEU A 125 -16.31 -3.68 7.04
CA LEU A 125 -17.24 -4.78 6.84
C LEU A 125 -18.02 -5.08 8.13
N LEU A 126 -17.34 -5.15 9.27
CA LEU A 126 -18.00 -5.33 10.56
C LEU A 126 -19.03 -4.22 10.84
N ASN A 127 -18.70 -2.97 10.55
CA ASN A 127 -19.61 -1.83 10.71
C ASN A 127 -20.83 -1.93 9.81
N LEU A 128 -20.71 -2.47 8.59
CA LEU A 128 -21.86 -2.70 7.71
C LEU A 128 -22.76 -3.84 8.22
N ILE A 129 -22.19 -4.88 8.82
CA ILE A 129 -22.93 -6.04 9.35
C ILE A 129 -23.59 -5.69 10.69
N SER A 130 -22.83 -5.05 11.58
CA SER A 130 -23.25 -4.68 12.93
C SER A 130 -22.52 -3.42 13.41
N PRO A 131 -23.12 -2.23 13.20
CA PRO A 131 -22.55 -0.96 13.66
C PRO A 131 -22.26 -0.96 15.17
N THR A 132 -23.19 -1.46 15.98
CA THR A 132 -23.04 -1.49 17.45
C THR A 132 -21.83 -2.30 17.91
N VAL A 133 -21.56 -3.44 17.26
CA VAL A 133 -20.38 -4.27 17.58
C VAL A 133 -19.10 -3.56 17.14
N SER A 134 -19.11 -2.90 15.98
CA SER A 134 -17.99 -2.09 15.52
C SER A 134 -17.70 -0.92 16.47
N ASP A 135 -18.73 -0.22 16.96
CA ASP A 135 -18.58 0.88 17.91
C ASP A 135 -18.02 0.39 19.26
N THR A 136 -18.50 -0.75 19.75
CA THR A 136 -17.99 -1.37 20.99
C THR A 136 -16.53 -1.79 20.84
N LEU A 137 -16.17 -2.34 19.67
CA LEU A 137 -14.79 -2.69 19.33
C LEU A 137 -13.89 -1.44 19.31
N LEU A 138 -14.30 -0.37 18.64
CA LEU A 138 -13.57 0.89 18.59
C LEU A 138 -13.44 1.53 19.97
N ALA A 139 -14.46 1.43 20.81
CA ALA A 139 -14.43 1.93 22.18
C ALA A 139 -13.40 1.18 23.04
N ALA A 140 -13.32 -0.15 22.93
CA ALA A 140 -12.36 -0.97 23.67
C ALA A 140 -10.90 -0.67 23.27
N VAL A 141 -10.61 -0.56 21.97
CA VAL A 141 -9.26 -0.15 21.51
C VAL A 141 -8.96 1.30 21.91
N THR A 142 -9.94 2.21 21.84
CA THR A 142 -9.79 3.60 22.28
C THR A 142 -9.46 3.68 23.76
N ALA A 143 -10.15 2.92 24.61
CA ALA A 143 -9.90 2.86 26.04
C ALA A 143 -8.47 2.38 26.33
N THR A 144 -7.99 1.38 25.58
CA THR A 144 -6.61 0.91 25.72
C THR A 144 -5.60 1.96 25.25
N LEU A 145 -5.81 2.62 24.11
CA LEU A 145 -4.88 3.65 23.62
C LEU A 145 -4.78 4.83 24.58
N LYS A 146 -5.92 5.25 25.17
CA LYS A 146 -6.00 6.32 26.17
C LYS A 146 -5.38 5.94 27.53
N SER A 147 -5.15 4.66 27.80
CA SER A 147 -4.49 4.23 29.04
C SER A 147 -2.97 4.38 29.01
N TYR A 148 -2.39 4.73 27.86
CA TYR A 148 -0.95 4.98 27.68
C TYR A 148 -0.67 6.50 27.66
N PRO A 149 0.54 6.93 28.03
CA PRO A 149 0.88 8.35 28.18
C PRO A 149 1.10 9.09 26.85
N PHE A 150 0.58 8.58 25.74
CA PHE A 150 0.67 9.21 24.42
C PHE A 150 -0.50 10.17 24.18
N ASP A 151 -0.29 11.17 23.33
CA ASP A 151 -1.34 12.12 22.94
C ASP A 151 -2.34 11.44 22.00
N PHE A 152 -3.43 10.92 22.55
CA PHE A 152 -4.46 10.23 21.76
C PHE A 152 -5.24 11.20 20.88
N GLN A 153 -5.12 11.02 19.57
CA GLN A 153 -5.73 11.91 18.58
C GLN A 153 -6.99 11.33 17.94
N GLY A 154 -7.15 10.00 17.93
CA GLY A 154 -8.36 9.37 17.40
C GLY A 154 -8.19 7.90 17.02
N ALA A 155 -9.31 7.18 17.02
CA ALA A 155 -9.43 5.82 16.50
C ALA A 155 -10.62 5.80 15.54
N GLU A 156 -10.35 5.68 14.24
CA GLU A 156 -11.35 5.86 13.20
C GLU A 156 -11.36 4.71 12.20
N ILE A 157 -12.54 4.46 11.61
CA ILE A 157 -12.66 3.59 10.44
C ILE A 157 -12.36 4.43 9.20
N LEU A 158 -11.23 4.18 8.56
CA LEU A 158 -10.84 4.88 7.34
C LEU A 158 -11.81 4.54 6.22
N SER A 159 -12.23 5.56 5.47
CA SER A 159 -12.90 5.35 4.19
C SER A 159 -11.96 4.66 3.19
N SER A 160 -12.53 3.93 2.24
CA SER A 160 -11.74 3.30 1.14
C SER A 160 -10.93 4.35 0.35
N GLN A 161 -11.48 5.57 0.25
CA GLN A 161 -10.84 6.70 -0.40
C GLN A 161 -9.60 7.17 0.35
N ASN A 162 -9.73 7.40 1.66
CA ASN A 162 -8.62 7.87 2.51
C ASN A 162 -7.48 6.85 2.52
N GLU A 163 -7.79 5.55 2.64
CA GLU A 163 -6.80 4.48 2.56
C GLU A 163 -6.00 4.54 1.24
N GLY A 164 -6.69 4.74 0.11
CA GLY A 164 -6.06 4.88 -1.20
C GLY A 164 -5.22 6.15 -1.35
N VAL A 165 -5.69 7.26 -0.80
CA VAL A 165 -5.01 8.56 -0.86
C VAL A 165 -3.78 8.58 0.04
N PHE A 166 -3.85 8.02 1.25
CA PHE A 166 -2.69 7.88 2.13
C PHE A 166 -1.63 6.98 1.51
N GLY A 167 -2.00 5.87 0.88
CA GLY A 167 -1.06 5.06 0.11
C GLY A 167 -0.36 5.86 -1.01
N TRP A 168 -1.10 6.72 -1.71
CA TRP A 168 -0.53 7.61 -2.73
C TRP A 168 0.44 8.65 -2.14
N VAL A 169 0.13 9.22 -0.98
CA VAL A 169 1.03 10.14 -0.26
C VAL A 169 2.30 9.40 0.14
N THR A 170 2.20 8.21 0.75
CA THR A 170 3.34 7.41 1.19
C THR A 170 4.30 7.10 0.04
N VAL A 171 3.80 6.61 -1.10
CA VAL A 171 4.64 6.31 -2.26
C VAL A 171 5.33 7.58 -2.79
N ASN A 172 4.59 8.67 -2.95
CA ASN A 172 5.19 9.90 -3.48
C ASN A 172 6.15 10.57 -2.49
N TYR A 173 5.95 10.36 -1.20
CA TYR A 173 6.87 10.79 -0.16
C TYR A 173 8.18 9.99 -0.22
N LEU A 174 8.11 8.65 -0.22
CA LEU A 174 9.27 7.76 -0.30
C LEU A 174 10.08 7.93 -1.59
N LEU A 175 9.42 8.29 -2.69
CA LEU A 175 10.06 8.59 -3.98
C LEU A 175 10.61 10.03 -4.09
N GLU A 176 10.56 10.82 -3.01
CA GLU A 176 11.00 12.22 -3.00
C GLU A 176 10.30 13.08 -4.09
N ASN A 177 9.03 12.78 -4.40
CA ASN A 177 8.27 13.50 -5.42
C ASN A 177 7.62 14.79 -4.88
N PHE A 178 7.52 14.96 -3.56
CA PHE A 178 7.09 16.22 -2.94
C PHE A 178 8.28 17.13 -2.66
N ILE A 179 9.26 16.62 -1.92
CA ILE A 179 10.47 17.34 -1.52
C ILE A 179 11.68 16.44 -1.73
N LYS A 180 12.85 17.04 -1.93
CA LYS A 180 14.15 16.37 -1.94
C LYS A 180 15.12 17.08 -1.00
N TYR A 181 15.92 16.33 -0.24
CA TYR A 181 17.04 16.90 0.50
C TYR A 181 18.21 17.16 -0.44
N GLY A 182 18.60 18.42 -0.59
CA GLY A 182 19.75 18.81 -1.41
C GLY A 182 21.08 18.66 -0.67
N TRP A 183 22.17 18.51 -1.43
CA TRP A 183 23.56 18.43 -0.94
C TRP A 183 24.03 19.65 -0.14
N ILE A 184 23.32 20.78 -0.24
CA ILE A 184 23.58 22.04 0.49
C ILE A 184 22.80 22.07 1.83
N GLY A 185 22.21 20.95 2.24
CA GLY A 185 21.40 20.87 3.46
C GLY A 185 20.07 21.62 3.39
N ARG A 186 19.58 21.91 2.17
CA ARG A 186 18.31 22.62 1.93
C ARG A 186 17.30 21.72 1.25
N TRP A 187 16.07 21.75 1.74
CA TRP A 187 14.92 21.11 1.09
C TRP A 187 14.57 21.85 -0.20
N SER A 188 14.34 21.10 -1.27
CA SER A 188 13.91 21.65 -2.55
C SER A 188 12.71 20.88 -3.07
N HIS A 189 11.74 21.60 -3.64
CA HIS A 189 10.56 21.00 -4.25
C HIS A 189 10.97 20.17 -5.46
N SER A 190 10.46 18.93 -5.53
CA SER A 190 10.77 18.03 -6.63
C SER A 190 10.10 18.50 -7.92
N ARG A 191 10.88 18.62 -8.99
CA ARG A 191 10.34 18.92 -10.34
C ARG A 191 9.78 17.68 -11.05
N LYS A 192 9.94 16.49 -10.46
CA LYS A 192 9.63 15.20 -11.11
C LYS A 192 8.14 14.88 -11.23
N GLY A 193 7.27 15.72 -10.64
CA GLY A 193 5.83 15.47 -10.57
C GLY A 193 5.52 14.24 -9.70
N THR A 194 4.25 14.10 -9.31
CA THR A 194 3.82 12.92 -8.56
C THR A 194 3.52 11.76 -9.50
N VAL A 195 3.77 10.54 -9.06
CA VAL A 195 3.34 9.31 -9.74
C VAL A 195 1.94 8.91 -9.29
N GLY A 196 1.21 8.20 -10.14
CA GLY A 196 0.02 7.46 -9.71
C GLY A 196 0.43 6.19 -8.94
N VAL A 197 -0.49 5.65 -8.16
CA VAL A 197 -0.32 4.39 -7.43
C VAL A 197 -1.43 3.45 -7.82
N MET A 198 -1.06 2.24 -8.21
CA MET A 198 -1.99 1.15 -8.51
C MET A 198 -1.74 0.00 -7.54
N THR A 199 -2.74 -0.34 -6.75
CA THR A 199 -2.66 -1.45 -5.79
C THR A 199 -3.58 -2.57 -6.25
N ILE A 200 -3.03 -3.73 -6.53
CA ILE A 200 -3.76 -4.92 -6.97
C ILE A 200 -3.83 -5.89 -5.80
N GLY A 201 -5.00 -6.02 -5.17
CA GLY A 201 -5.26 -7.00 -4.13
C GLY A 201 -6.00 -8.23 -4.65
N GLY A 202 -6.41 -9.13 -3.75
CA GLY A 202 -7.16 -10.34 -4.11
C GLY A 202 -8.57 -10.07 -4.65
N ALA A 203 -9.31 -9.16 -4.02
CA ALA A 203 -10.71 -8.88 -4.38
C ALA A 203 -10.90 -7.75 -5.41
N SER A 204 -9.98 -6.79 -5.43
CA SER A 204 -10.13 -5.56 -6.20
C SER A 204 -8.80 -4.92 -6.56
N THR A 205 -8.83 -4.05 -7.56
CA THR A 205 -7.72 -3.15 -7.90
C THR A 205 -8.10 -1.72 -7.54
N ARG A 206 -7.13 -0.95 -7.03
CA ARG A 206 -7.30 0.48 -6.75
C ARG A 206 -6.29 1.29 -7.56
N VAL A 207 -6.73 2.44 -8.07
CA VAL A 207 -5.87 3.38 -8.78
C VAL A 207 -6.05 4.78 -8.20
N THR A 208 -4.97 5.34 -7.66
CA THR A 208 -4.95 6.66 -7.02
C THR A 208 -3.94 7.58 -7.73
N PHE A 209 -4.35 8.78 -8.11
CA PHE A 209 -3.49 9.69 -8.87
C PHE A 209 -3.91 11.16 -8.76
N LYS A 210 -2.96 12.08 -9.00
CA LYS A 210 -3.24 13.53 -9.00
C LYS A 210 -4.06 13.93 -10.24
N ILE A 211 -5.07 14.77 -10.07
CA ILE A 211 -5.88 15.34 -11.15
C ILE A 211 -5.63 16.85 -11.28
N LYS A 212 -5.76 17.40 -12.49
CA LYS A 212 -5.67 18.85 -12.76
C LYS A 212 -7.03 19.53 -12.70
N GLU A 213 -8.03 18.88 -13.29
CA GLU A 213 -9.41 19.32 -13.34
C GLU A 213 -10.22 18.60 -12.25
N ARG A 214 -11.41 19.13 -11.91
CA ARG A 214 -12.30 18.48 -10.95
C ARG A 214 -12.80 17.15 -11.52
N SER A 215 -12.94 16.17 -10.64
CA SER A 215 -13.54 14.88 -11.00
C SER A 215 -15.01 15.06 -11.37
N THR A 216 -15.47 14.31 -12.36
CA THR A 216 -16.90 14.15 -12.66
C THR A 216 -17.64 13.40 -11.56
N ASP A 217 -16.92 12.65 -10.72
CA ASP A 217 -17.42 12.06 -9.48
C ASP A 217 -16.67 12.66 -8.28
N PRO A 218 -17.23 13.69 -7.61
CA PRO A 218 -16.62 14.32 -6.44
C PRO A 218 -16.38 13.37 -5.27
N LYS A 219 -17.09 12.22 -5.20
CA LYS A 219 -16.94 11.25 -4.10
C LYS A 219 -15.59 10.53 -4.14
N ASN A 220 -14.93 10.54 -5.30
CA ASN A 220 -13.63 9.91 -5.52
C ASN A 220 -12.48 10.93 -5.44
N GLU A 221 -12.77 12.21 -5.21
CA GLU A 221 -11.80 13.29 -5.13
C GLU A 221 -11.51 13.69 -3.68
N VAL A 222 -10.22 13.81 -3.34
CA VAL A 222 -9.75 14.31 -2.06
C VAL A 222 -8.72 15.40 -2.32
N THR A 223 -8.87 16.54 -1.63
CA THR A 223 -7.91 17.64 -1.69
C THR A 223 -7.06 17.63 -0.44
N LEU A 224 -5.74 17.58 -0.62
CA LEU A 224 -4.74 17.62 0.44
C LEU A 224 -3.85 18.85 0.29
N ARG A 225 -3.32 19.35 1.41
CA ARG A 225 -2.27 20.37 1.40
C ARG A 225 -0.99 19.78 1.98
N LEU A 226 0.03 19.60 1.14
CA LEU A 226 1.32 18.99 1.49
C LEU A 226 2.44 19.95 1.11
N TYR A 227 3.33 20.26 2.04
CA TYR A 227 4.49 21.15 1.82
C TYR A 227 4.11 22.52 1.22
N GLY A 228 2.96 23.05 1.64
CA GLY A 228 2.42 24.32 1.14
C GLY A 228 1.68 24.23 -0.20
N GLN A 229 1.68 23.07 -0.88
CA GLN A 229 1.00 22.87 -2.18
C GLN A 229 -0.34 22.14 -2.02
N GLU A 230 -1.33 22.55 -2.81
CA GLU A 230 -2.59 21.82 -2.94
C GLU A 230 -2.44 20.66 -3.94
N HIS A 231 -2.87 19.48 -3.50
CA HIS A 231 -2.91 18.27 -4.30
C HIS A 231 -4.35 17.76 -4.35
N ARG A 232 -4.96 17.80 -5.53
CA ARG A 232 -6.23 17.12 -5.81
C ARG A 232 -5.93 15.72 -6.28
N VAL A 233 -6.39 14.75 -5.53
CA VAL A 233 -6.09 13.33 -5.74
C VAL A 233 -7.40 12.61 -5.96
N CYS A 234 -7.44 11.78 -6.99
CA CYS A 234 -8.58 10.95 -7.28
C CYS A 234 -8.23 9.48 -7.01
N THR A 235 -9.15 8.74 -6.41
CA THR A 235 -8.99 7.33 -6.07
C THR A 235 -10.17 6.53 -6.61
N HIS A 236 -9.87 5.53 -7.43
CA HIS A 236 -10.87 4.67 -8.04
C HIS A 236 -10.68 3.23 -7.58
N HIS A 237 -11.80 2.57 -7.28
CA HIS A 237 -11.84 1.22 -6.78
C HIS A 237 -12.58 0.31 -7.76
N PHE A 238 -11.84 -0.60 -8.39
CA PHE A 238 -12.35 -1.58 -9.34
C PHE A 238 -12.60 -2.90 -8.62
N LEU A 239 -13.83 -3.07 -8.12
CA LEU A 239 -14.28 -4.33 -7.51
C LEU A 239 -14.28 -5.45 -8.56
N CYS A 240 -14.00 -6.69 -8.14
CA CYS A 240 -13.94 -7.87 -9.02
C CYS A 240 -12.77 -7.90 -10.02
N TYR A 241 -11.86 -6.93 -9.93
CA TYR A 241 -10.62 -6.85 -10.70
C TYR A 241 -9.37 -7.09 -9.84
N GLY A 242 -9.52 -7.76 -8.70
CA GLY A 242 -8.40 -8.31 -7.94
C GLY A 242 -7.99 -9.69 -8.43
N THR A 243 -6.79 -10.15 -8.04
CA THR A 243 -6.20 -11.40 -8.55
C THR A 243 -7.07 -12.63 -8.29
N ASP A 244 -7.65 -12.79 -7.11
CA ASP A 244 -8.49 -13.95 -6.78
C ASP A 244 -9.80 -13.95 -7.55
N GLN A 245 -10.44 -12.78 -7.65
CA GLN A 245 -11.71 -12.63 -8.36
C GLN A 245 -11.52 -12.81 -9.86
N LEU A 246 -10.44 -12.27 -10.43
CA LEU A 246 -10.09 -12.51 -11.81
C LEU A 246 -9.77 -13.98 -12.05
N ARG A 247 -9.10 -14.67 -11.13
CA ARG A 247 -8.86 -16.13 -11.24
C ARG A 247 -10.15 -16.92 -11.27
N LYS A 248 -11.11 -16.60 -10.39
CA LYS A 248 -12.44 -17.24 -10.38
C LYS A 248 -13.21 -16.99 -11.67
N ARG A 249 -13.28 -15.72 -12.12
CA ARG A 249 -13.95 -15.32 -13.36
C ARG A 249 -13.30 -15.96 -14.59
N LEU A 250 -11.98 -16.06 -14.64
CA LEU A 250 -11.24 -16.72 -15.72
C LEU A 250 -11.55 -18.20 -15.79
N LEU A 251 -11.60 -18.87 -14.64
CA LEU A 251 -11.93 -20.29 -14.54
C LEU A 251 -13.38 -20.55 -14.94
N LEU A 252 -14.32 -19.72 -14.46
CA LEU A 252 -15.72 -19.78 -14.86
C LEU A 252 -15.87 -19.56 -16.37
N LYS A 253 -15.17 -18.58 -16.94
CA LYS A 253 -15.17 -18.29 -18.37
C LYS A 253 -14.62 -19.46 -19.19
N ALA A 254 -13.54 -20.11 -18.74
CA ALA A 254 -13.01 -21.31 -19.38
C ALA A 254 -14.04 -22.46 -19.40
N ILE A 255 -14.75 -22.69 -18.28
CA ILE A 255 -15.83 -23.69 -18.20
C ILE A 255 -16.98 -23.35 -19.17
N GLN A 256 -17.37 -22.07 -19.22
CA GLN A 256 -18.42 -21.59 -20.12
C GLN A 256 -18.05 -21.75 -21.60
N ASP A 257 -16.80 -21.42 -21.97
CA ASP A 257 -16.32 -21.51 -23.35
C ASP A 257 -16.21 -22.96 -23.84
N HIS A 258 -16.01 -23.92 -22.93
CA HIS A 258 -16.10 -25.35 -23.22
C HIS A 258 -17.54 -25.89 -23.18
N GLY A 259 -18.56 -25.03 -23.07
CA GLY A 259 -19.96 -25.43 -23.07
C GLY A 259 -20.36 -26.27 -21.86
N TYR A 260 -19.72 -26.06 -20.71
CA TYR A 260 -19.93 -26.82 -19.48
C TYR A 260 -19.63 -28.33 -19.60
N VAL A 261 -18.70 -28.72 -20.49
CA VAL A 261 -18.12 -30.06 -20.51
C VAL A 261 -17.26 -30.27 -19.25
N ARG A 262 -17.26 -31.50 -18.70
CA ARG A 262 -16.58 -31.82 -17.43
C ARG A 262 -15.06 -31.65 -17.51
N ASP A 263 -14.46 -32.01 -18.65
CA ASP A 263 -13.04 -31.84 -18.91
C ASP A 263 -12.77 -30.48 -19.58
N VAL A 264 -12.04 -29.62 -18.90
CA VAL A 264 -11.79 -28.23 -19.32
C VAL A 264 -10.29 -27.98 -19.40
N SER A 265 -9.83 -27.48 -20.55
CA SER A 265 -8.45 -27.02 -20.68
C SER A 265 -8.32 -25.57 -20.18
N ASN A 266 -7.34 -25.32 -19.30
CA ASN A 266 -7.02 -23.99 -18.81
C ASN A 266 -5.65 -23.52 -19.32
N PRO A 267 -5.59 -22.56 -20.25
CA PRO A 267 -4.33 -22.09 -20.82
C PRO A 267 -3.44 -21.33 -19.84
N CYS A 268 -3.99 -20.83 -18.73
CA CYS A 268 -3.26 -20.07 -17.72
C CYS A 268 -2.66 -20.95 -16.60
N TRP A 269 -2.97 -22.24 -16.58
CA TRP A 269 -2.41 -23.17 -15.60
C TRP A 269 -1.18 -23.88 -16.17
N PRO A 270 -0.19 -24.23 -15.31
CA PRO A 270 0.97 -24.98 -15.72
C PRO A 270 0.59 -26.33 -16.35
N LEU A 271 1.39 -26.78 -17.31
CA LEU A 271 1.21 -28.03 -18.02
C LEU A 271 1.14 -29.18 -17.01
N SER A 272 0.21 -30.10 -17.25
CA SER A 272 -0.03 -31.28 -16.40
C SER A 272 -0.55 -30.98 -15.00
N TYR A 273 -0.70 -29.71 -14.59
CA TYR A 273 -1.41 -29.36 -13.37
C TYR A 273 -2.92 -29.58 -13.58
N SER A 274 -3.50 -30.48 -12.79
CA SER A 274 -4.92 -30.80 -12.87
C SER A 274 -5.60 -30.71 -11.50
N ARG A 275 -6.83 -30.21 -11.47
CA ARG A 275 -7.63 -30.09 -10.26
C ARG A 275 -9.11 -30.26 -10.54
N ALA A 276 -9.81 -30.95 -9.64
CA ALA A 276 -11.27 -30.94 -9.57
C ALA A 276 -11.78 -29.62 -8.97
N VAL A 277 -12.64 -28.93 -9.70
CA VAL A 277 -13.20 -27.61 -9.36
C VAL A 277 -14.70 -27.77 -9.20
N ARG A 278 -15.24 -27.41 -8.02
CA ARG A 278 -16.69 -27.32 -7.82
C ARG A 278 -17.22 -26.03 -8.43
N PHE A 279 -18.31 -26.10 -9.17
CA PHE A 279 -18.93 -24.94 -9.83
C PHE A 279 -19.28 -23.85 -8.82
N GLY A 280 -19.85 -24.22 -7.66
CA GLY A 280 -20.16 -23.28 -6.59
C GLY A 280 -18.95 -22.51 -6.06
N SER A 281 -17.73 -23.03 -6.17
CA SER A 281 -16.51 -22.33 -5.69
C SER A 281 -15.97 -21.24 -6.64
N VAL A 282 -16.47 -21.22 -7.87
CA VAL A 282 -16.12 -20.24 -8.93
C VAL A 282 -17.31 -19.43 -9.40
N HIS A 283 -18.51 -19.83 -8.98
CA HIS A 283 -19.77 -19.12 -9.16
C HIS A 283 -20.36 -18.77 -7.79
N ASP A 284 -19.51 -18.25 -6.90
CA ASP A 284 -19.88 -17.73 -5.57
C ASP A 284 -19.77 -16.20 -5.54
N GLY A 285 -20.91 -15.54 -5.36
CA GLY A 285 -20.96 -14.12 -5.03
C GLY A 285 -21.03 -13.17 -6.23
N PRO A 286 -20.85 -11.87 -5.97
CA PRO A 286 -21.29 -10.80 -6.87
C PRO A 286 -20.43 -10.62 -8.12
N CYS A 287 -19.21 -11.16 -8.14
CA CYS A 287 -18.25 -10.99 -9.23
C CYS A 287 -18.40 -12.02 -10.37
N THR A 288 -19.16 -13.08 -10.13
CA THR A 288 -19.28 -14.25 -11.01
C THR A 288 -20.73 -14.58 -11.34
N GLY A 289 -21.70 -13.93 -10.67
CA GLY A 289 -23.11 -14.12 -10.91
C GLY A 289 -23.55 -13.55 -12.25
N SER A 290 -24.04 -14.42 -13.14
CA SER A 290 -24.75 -14.04 -14.36
C SER A 290 -26.20 -14.52 -14.26
N ASN A 291 -27.14 -13.76 -14.85
CA ASN A 291 -28.54 -14.16 -14.98
C ASN A 291 -28.62 -15.57 -15.60
N GLY A 292 -29.10 -16.53 -14.81
CA GLY A 292 -29.09 -17.94 -15.18
C GLY A 292 -29.85 -18.20 -16.48
N SER A 293 -29.18 -18.90 -17.41
CA SER A 293 -29.87 -19.57 -18.52
C SER A 293 -30.31 -20.97 -18.06
N LEU A 294 -31.26 -21.57 -18.77
CA LEU A 294 -31.81 -22.90 -18.46
C LEU A 294 -30.77 -24.06 -18.43
N ARG A 295 -29.50 -23.81 -18.77
CA ARG A 295 -28.39 -24.78 -18.83
C ARG A 295 -27.28 -24.55 -17.80
N THR A 296 -27.46 -23.66 -16.82
CA THR A 296 -26.42 -23.45 -15.80
C THR A 296 -26.25 -24.68 -14.90
N PRO A 297 -25.01 -25.16 -14.71
CA PRO A 297 -24.69 -26.21 -13.74
C PRO A 297 -25.14 -25.83 -12.32
N THR A 298 -25.37 -26.85 -11.49
CA THR A 298 -25.63 -26.73 -10.07
C THR A 298 -24.34 -26.43 -9.29
N CYS A 299 -24.44 -25.87 -8.08
CA CYS A 299 -23.27 -25.56 -7.26
C CYS A 299 -22.41 -26.80 -6.92
N GLU A 300 -23.01 -27.98 -6.88
CA GLU A 300 -22.34 -29.26 -6.58
C GLU A 300 -21.61 -29.87 -7.78
N ASP A 301 -21.84 -29.35 -9.00
CA ASP A 301 -21.22 -29.87 -10.19
C ASP A 301 -19.69 -29.72 -10.17
N VAL A 302 -18.98 -30.79 -10.51
CA VAL A 302 -17.51 -30.84 -10.53
C VAL A 302 -17.00 -30.81 -11.97
N PHE A 303 -15.93 -30.05 -12.19
CA PHE A 303 -15.21 -29.93 -13.46
C PHE A 303 -13.74 -30.34 -13.25
N HIS A 304 -13.19 -31.16 -14.13
CA HIS A 304 -11.79 -31.54 -14.16
C HIS A 304 -11.03 -30.55 -15.05
N VAL A 305 -10.26 -29.68 -14.42
CA VAL A 305 -9.56 -28.59 -15.12
C VAL A 305 -8.09 -28.93 -15.22
N THR A 306 -7.54 -28.92 -16.42
CA THR A 306 -6.14 -29.28 -16.69
C THR A 306 -5.40 -28.16 -17.40
N GLY A 307 -4.20 -27.83 -16.93
CA GLY A 307 -3.36 -26.78 -17.48
C GLY A 307 -2.65 -27.16 -18.77
N SER A 308 -2.47 -26.18 -19.65
CA SER A 308 -1.80 -26.35 -20.95
C SER A 308 -0.62 -25.41 -21.20
N SER A 309 -0.22 -24.58 -20.22
CA SER A 309 0.90 -23.62 -20.33
C SER A 309 0.91 -22.82 -21.64
N ASN A 310 -0.25 -22.30 -22.06
CA ASN A 310 -0.37 -21.56 -23.30
C ASN A 310 -0.55 -20.05 -23.01
N SER A 311 0.56 -19.32 -22.93
CA SER A 311 0.59 -17.89 -22.61
C SER A 311 -0.28 -17.04 -23.56
N SER A 312 -0.25 -17.33 -24.87
CA SER A 312 -1.04 -16.61 -25.87
C SER A 312 -2.55 -16.83 -25.68
N ALA A 313 -2.97 -18.08 -25.48
CA ALA A 313 -4.36 -18.41 -25.21
C ALA A 313 -4.82 -17.87 -23.85
N CYS A 314 -3.93 -17.89 -22.83
CA CYS A 314 -4.20 -17.31 -21.52
C CYS A 314 -4.43 -15.80 -21.63
N ARG A 315 -3.60 -15.08 -22.38
CA ARG A 315 -3.76 -13.64 -22.62
C ARG A 315 -5.08 -13.32 -23.32
N LYS A 316 -5.49 -14.13 -24.32
CA LYS A 316 -6.79 -13.98 -25.00
C LYS A 316 -7.95 -14.20 -24.04
N LEU A 317 -7.91 -15.28 -23.24
CA LEU A 317 -8.92 -15.58 -22.23
C LEU A 317 -9.02 -14.46 -21.20
N MET A 318 -7.88 -13.98 -20.69
CA MET A 318 -7.81 -12.86 -19.76
C MET A 318 -8.39 -11.58 -20.38
N GLY A 319 -8.03 -11.28 -21.64
CA GLY A 319 -8.55 -10.14 -22.40
C GLY A 319 -10.07 -10.14 -22.51
N SER A 320 -10.72 -11.32 -22.60
CA SER A 320 -12.18 -11.42 -22.65
C SER A 320 -12.89 -10.98 -21.36
N LEU A 321 -12.19 -10.90 -20.23
CA LEU A 321 -12.74 -10.45 -18.94
C LEU A 321 -12.76 -8.93 -18.79
N PHE A 322 -12.00 -8.23 -19.64
CA PHE A 322 -11.90 -6.78 -19.65
C PHE A 322 -12.72 -6.25 -20.82
N ASP A 323 -14.01 -6.03 -20.60
CA ASP A 323 -14.84 -5.35 -21.59
C ASP A 323 -14.48 -3.85 -21.60
N SER A 324 -14.10 -3.36 -22.78
CA SER A 324 -13.78 -1.95 -23.06
C SER A 324 -14.88 -0.96 -22.65
N SER A 325 -16.14 -1.42 -22.51
CA SER A 325 -17.27 -0.58 -22.11
C SER A 325 -17.33 -0.28 -20.60
N LEU A 326 -16.77 -1.14 -19.74
CA LEU A 326 -16.84 -1.02 -18.28
C LEU A 326 -15.80 -0.08 -17.66
N PHE A 327 -14.75 0.27 -18.43
CA PHE A 327 -13.67 1.12 -17.95
C PHE A 327 -13.88 2.61 -18.21
N CYS A 328 -14.99 3.01 -18.84
CA CYS A 328 -15.28 4.41 -19.12
C CYS A 328 -16.27 5.02 -18.12
N GLY A 329 -15.80 5.21 -16.88
CA GLY A 329 -16.43 6.07 -15.86
C GLY A 329 -15.76 7.43 -15.70
N PHE A 330 -14.86 7.81 -16.61
CA PHE A 330 -13.97 8.97 -16.49
C PHE A 330 -14.28 10.03 -17.55
N SER A 331 -13.98 11.30 -17.26
CA SER A 331 -14.04 12.40 -18.25
C SER A 331 -13.01 12.28 -19.39
N GLN A 332 -11.99 11.43 -19.23
CA GLN A 332 -10.94 11.19 -20.23
C GLN A 332 -10.83 9.68 -20.49
N CYS A 333 -11.59 9.20 -21.47
CA CYS A 333 -11.43 7.87 -22.04
C CYS A 333 -10.75 8.01 -23.41
N SER A 334 -9.90 7.04 -23.76
CA SER A 334 -9.50 6.82 -25.16
C SER A 334 -10.77 6.53 -26.01
N PRO A 335 -10.77 6.79 -27.33
CA PRO A 335 -11.91 6.50 -28.21
C PRO A 335 -12.48 5.07 -28.11
N ASN A 336 -11.70 4.13 -27.54
CA ASN A 336 -12.07 2.74 -27.34
C ASN A 336 -12.61 2.41 -25.92
N GLY A 337 -13.02 3.41 -25.13
CA GLY A 337 -13.63 3.20 -23.81
C GLY A 337 -12.65 2.85 -22.67
N VAL A 338 -11.34 2.93 -22.93
CA VAL A 338 -10.30 2.62 -21.93
C VAL A 338 -10.01 3.86 -21.08
N PHE A 339 -10.07 3.69 -19.76
CA PHE A 339 -9.60 4.69 -18.79
C PHE A 339 -8.14 5.05 -19.09
N GLN A 340 -7.89 6.32 -19.41
CA GLN A 340 -6.54 6.82 -19.65
C GLN A 340 -6.28 8.05 -18.79
N PRO A 341 -5.67 7.89 -17.61
CA PRO A 341 -5.25 9.04 -16.82
C PRO A 341 -4.21 9.83 -17.63
N ASN A 342 -4.22 11.15 -17.52
CA ASN A 342 -3.22 12.04 -18.13
C ASN A 342 -1.83 11.96 -17.41
N ILE A 343 -1.56 10.81 -16.78
CA ILE A 343 -0.33 10.49 -16.06
C ILE A 343 0.26 9.24 -16.70
N THR A 344 1.54 9.32 -17.03
CA THR A 344 2.27 8.22 -17.69
C THR A 344 3.11 7.39 -16.71
N ARG A 345 3.22 7.82 -15.44
CA ARG A 345 4.07 7.16 -14.42
C ARG A 345 3.23 6.63 -13.27
N PHE A 346 3.25 5.31 -13.09
CA PHE A 346 2.59 4.62 -11.99
C PHE A 346 3.59 3.76 -11.20
N GLN A 347 3.44 3.75 -9.88
CA GLN A 347 3.96 2.69 -9.04
C GLN A 347 2.89 1.62 -8.90
N VAL A 348 3.21 0.37 -9.24
CA VAL A 348 2.32 -0.77 -9.06
C VAL A 348 2.75 -1.54 -7.82
N ILE A 349 1.79 -1.85 -6.95
CA ILE A 349 1.97 -2.67 -5.75
C ILE A 349 1.09 -3.92 -5.94
N SER A 350 1.72 -5.08 -6.11
CA SER A 350 1.03 -6.35 -6.37
C SER A 350 1.92 -7.53 -6.02
N GLU A 351 1.48 -8.37 -5.09
CA GLU A 351 2.19 -9.60 -4.71
C GLU A 351 2.42 -10.53 -5.91
N ALA A 352 1.43 -10.63 -6.81
CA ALA A 352 1.56 -11.43 -8.03
C ALA A 352 2.64 -10.90 -8.98
N LEU A 353 2.76 -9.57 -9.10
CA LEU A 353 3.80 -8.95 -9.91
C LEU A 353 5.19 -9.17 -9.28
N ASP A 354 5.29 -9.06 -7.96
CA ASP A 354 6.55 -9.29 -7.24
C ASP A 354 7.01 -10.75 -7.38
N LEU A 355 6.08 -11.71 -7.35
CA LEU A 355 6.35 -13.12 -7.63
C LEU A 355 6.90 -13.31 -9.07
N VAL A 356 6.22 -12.76 -10.08
CA VAL A 356 6.67 -12.89 -11.49
C VAL A 356 8.06 -12.29 -11.69
N LYS A 357 8.34 -11.12 -11.10
CA LYS A 357 9.67 -10.50 -11.17
C LYS A 357 10.75 -11.34 -10.49
N LYS A 358 10.42 -12.04 -9.41
CA LYS A 358 11.35 -12.92 -8.69
C LYS A 358 11.65 -14.18 -9.51
N MET A 359 10.63 -14.80 -10.09
CA MET A 359 10.74 -16.08 -10.81
C MET A 359 11.33 -15.90 -12.21
N THR A 360 10.93 -14.83 -12.90
CA THR A 360 11.34 -14.52 -14.27
C THR A 360 11.83 -13.07 -14.36
N PRO A 361 13.08 -12.79 -13.96
CA PRO A 361 13.62 -11.43 -14.02
C PRO A 361 13.71 -10.95 -15.48
N SER A 362 12.89 -9.97 -15.83
CA SER A 362 12.97 -9.27 -17.12
C SER A 362 12.60 -7.80 -16.96
N THR A 363 13.20 -6.95 -17.79
CA THR A 363 12.80 -5.54 -17.92
C THR A 363 11.49 -5.39 -18.68
N ASP A 364 11.12 -6.38 -19.49
CA ASP A 364 9.84 -6.45 -20.19
C ASP A 364 8.89 -7.37 -19.42
N LEU A 365 7.84 -6.79 -18.83
CA LEU A 365 6.85 -7.53 -18.05
C LEU A 365 6.07 -8.53 -18.91
N GLY A 366 5.79 -8.20 -20.17
CA GLY A 366 5.09 -9.11 -21.09
C GLY A 366 5.92 -10.37 -21.34
N GLN A 367 7.22 -10.20 -21.57
CA GLN A 367 8.16 -11.32 -21.72
C GLN A 367 8.28 -12.15 -20.44
N ALA A 368 8.36 -11.51 -19.27
CA ALA A 368 8.40 -12.22 -17.98
C ALA A 368 7.15 -13.10 -17.80
N VAL A 369 5.97 -12.53 -18.03
CA VAL A 369 4.68 -13.25 -17.93
C VAL A 369 4.60 -14.39 -18.96
N ASP A 370 5.02 -14.16 -20.21
CA ASP A 370 5.00 -15.21 -21.23
C ASP A 370 5.93 -16.37 -20.89
N SER A 371 7.13 -16.06 -20.36
CA SER A 371 8.06 -17.06 -19.88
C SER A 371 7.49 -17.83 -18.69
N PHE A 372 6.92 -17.12 -17.70
CA PHE A 372 6.36 -17.73 -16.49
C PHE A 372 5.15 -18.63 -16.81
N CYS A 373 4.23 -18.19 -17.67
CA CYS A 373 3.08 -18.98 -18.10
C CYS A 373 3.45 -20.16 -19.00
N GLY A 374 4.66 -20.18 -19.57
CA GLY A 374 5.18 -21.30 -20.34
C GLY A 374 5.73 -22.45 -19.49
N LEU A 375 5.99 -22.21 -18.20
CA LEU A 375 6.56 -23.23 -17.30
C LEU A 375 5.56 -24.35 -17.01
N SER A 376 6.08 -25.56 -16.84
CA SER A 376 5.40 -26.72 -16.28
C SER A 376 5.28 -26.63 -14.75
N MET A 377 4.43 -27.46 -14.13
CA MET A 377 4.31 -27.46 -12.67
C MET A 377 5.62 -27.84 -11.97
N GLU A 378 6.40 -28.76 -12.55
CA GLU A 378 7.68 -29.19 -11.99
C GLU A 378 8.68 -28.02 -11.94
N GLU A 379 8.79 -27.26 -13.03
CA GLU A 379 9.67 -26.09 -13.12
C GLU A 379 9.27 -24.98 -12.15
N VAL A 380 7.96 -24.79 -11.93
CA VAL A 380 7.44 -23.82 -10.94
C VAL A 380 7.76 -24.25 -9.50
N THR A 381 7.77 -25.55 -9.19
CA THR A 381 8.03 -26.04 -7.83
C THR A 381 9.51 -26.05 -7.42
N VAL A 382 10.43 -26.04 -8.40
CA VAL A 382 11.88 -26.12 -8.17
C VAL A 382 12.54 -24.73 -8.14
N SER A 383 11.85 -23.70 -8.62
CA SER A 383 12.30 -22.30 -8.69
C SER A 383 11.83 -21.49 -7.48
#